data_AF-A0AAD6ZPY6-F1
#
_entry.id   AF-A0AAD6ZPY6-F1
#
_cell.length_a   1.000
_cell.length_b   1.000
_cell.length_c   1.000
_cell.angle_alpha   90.00
_cell.angle_beta   90.00
_cell.angle_gamma   90.00
#
_symmetry.space_group_name_H-M   'P 1'
#
loop_
_entity.id
_entity.type
_entity.pdbx_description
1 polymer ?
#
loop_
_entity_poly.entity_id
_entity_poly.type
_entity_poly.pdbx_seq_one_letter_code
_entity_poly.pdbx_strand_id
1 'polypeptide(L)'
;MANYTEHTIKLPDGIELYYTDSEAPSSSSYTTLIVLHGTAFTGDGLVALHKYAHQKDLRVILWNRRDYRGSTKYTDAELEDLKEGRKVFQDRLAIQLAWFLEHFIKQKGTPKLSADRKSGGLILMGWSLGNVTTLSLLSDPDAIPKPLYEIVEPYLMSIVLYDPPFTALGLPGSETFYQPMADPDYSSLEEKYLNFQHWVTSYYKHPDIASGKPSGLSSAKRTDKRTINSWSEEEKEKCFDVVAAARSDFPLCVFPISCLGESPETGSTAMRLRCRLF
;
A
#
# COMPACT_ATOMS: atom_id res chain seq x y z
N MET A 1 21.64 -7.58 16.15
CA MET A 1 21.48 -8.40 14.94
C MET A 1 20.06 -8.16 14.42
N ALA A 2 19.85 -8.14 13.11
CA ALA A 2 18.51 -7.95 12.56
C ALA A 2 17.62 -9.15 12.96
N ASN A 3 16.49 -8.89 13.62
CA ASN A 3 15.53 -9.91 14.06
C ASN A 3 14.51 -10.22 12.94
N TYR A 4 14.98 -10.36 11.70
CA TYR A 4 14.15 -10.70 10.57
C TYR A 4 14.96 -11.43 9.49
N THR A 5 14.24 -12.13 8.62
CA THR A 5 14.77 -12.84 7.46
C THR A 5 14.24 -12.19 6.18
N GLU A 6 14.96 -12.35 5.08
CA GLU A 6 14.58 -11.83 3.76
C GLU A 6 14.19 -12.99 2.86
N HIS A 7 13.12 -12.82 2.09
CA HIS A 7 12.56 -13.87 1.24
C HIS A 7 12.08 -13.28 -0.08
N THR A 8 12.08 -14.12 -1.11
CA THR A 8 11.37 -13.88 -2.36
C THR A 8 10.44 -15.04 -2.62
N ILE A 9 9.15 -14.76 -2.79
CA ILE A 9 8.16 -15.75 -3.21
C ILE A 9 7.88 -15.62 -4.70
N LYS A 10 7.82 -16.76 -5.39
CA LYS A 10 7.31 -16.84 -6.77
C LYS A 10 5.83 -17.20 -6.76
N LEU A 11 5.01 -16.32 -7.32
CA LEU A 11 3.57 -16.51 -7.50
C LEU A 11 3.26 -17.43 -8.70
N PRO A 12 2.03 -17.99 -8.80
CA PRO A 12 1.64 -18.87 -9.90
C PRO A 12 1.79 -18.28 -11.31
N ASP A 13 1.63 -16.96 -11.46
CA ASP A 13 1.82 -16.24 -12.73
C ASP A 13 3.29 -15.93 -13.05
N GLY A 14 4.23 -16.41 -12.22
CA GLY A 14 5.66 -16.21 -12.39
C GLY A 14 6.20 -14.91 -11.79
N ILE A 15 5.34 -14.06 -11.21
CA ILE A 15 5.76 -12.84 -10.52
C ILE A 15 6.49 -13.21 -9.23
N GLU A 16 7.67 -12.62 -9.03
CA GLU A 16 8.44 -12.73 -7.80
C GLU A 16 8.20 -11.51 -6.91
N LEU A 17 7.94 -11.74 -5.63
CA LEU A 17 7.71 -10.70 -4.63
C LEU A 17 8.70 -10.84 -3.49
N TYR A 18 9.45 -9.77 -3.23
CA TYR A 18 10.35 -9.68 -2.09
C TYR A 18 9.60 -9.23 -0.83
N TYR A 19 9.95 -9.81 0.30
CA TYR A 19 9.48 -9.39 1.61
C TYR A 19 10.50 -9.70 2.71
N THR A 20 10.36 -8.99 3.83
CA THR A 20 11.05 -9.35 5.09
C THR A 20 10.07 -9.92 6.09
N ASP A 21 10.54 -10.82 6.95
CA ASP A 21 9.71 -11.61 7.86
C ASP A 21 10.33 -11.63 9.26
N SER A 22 9.55 -11.25 10.29
CA SER A 22 9.99 -11.33 11.69
C SER A 22 10.13 -12.77 12.21
N GLU A 23 9.78 -13.76 11.39
CA GLU A 23 9.50 -15.15 11.75
C GLU A 23 8.31 -15.27 12.71
N ALA A 24 7.75 -16.48 12.77
CA ALA A 24 6.67 -16.81 13.68
C ALA A 24 7.16 -16.71 15.14
N PRO A 25 6.40 -16.08 16.06
CA PRO A 25 6.66 -16.20 17.48
C PRO A 25 6.36 -17.64 17.97
N SER A 26 6.73 -17.95 19.21
CA SER A 26 6.54 -19.29 19.80
C SER A 26 5.08 -19.65 20.11
N SER A 27 4.20 -18.65 20.15
CA SER A 27 2.75 -18.83 20.34
C SER A 27 2.15 -19.66 19.21
N SER A 28 1.10 -20.43 19.50
CA SER A 28 0.33 -21.15 18.47
C SER A 28 -0.87 -20.35 17.96
N SER A 29 -1.11 -19.15 18.50
CA SER A 29 -2.27 -18.30 18.18
C SER A 29 -1.89 -16.89 17.70
N TYR A 30 -0.64 -16.69 17.29
CA TYR A 30 -0.18 -15.38 16.80
C TYR A 30 -0.98 -14.90 15.59
N THR A 31 -1.00 -13.59 15.39
CA THR A 31 -1.56 -12.97 14.18
C THR A 31 -0.44 -12.55 13.24
N THR A 32 -0.62 -12.80 11.94
CA THR A 32 0.33 -12.32 10.93
C THR A 32 -0.13 -10.94 10.44
N LEU A 33 0.72 -9.93 10.58
CA LEU A 33 0.52 -8.59 10.03
C LEU A 33 1.33 -8.43 8.75
N ILE A 34 0.66 -8.22 7.62
CA ILE A 34 1.29 -7.98 6.31
C ILE A 34 1.15 -6.49 5.99
N VAL A 35 2.28 -5.81 5.80
CA VAL A 35 2.35 -4.37 5.61
C VAL A 35 2.81 -4.04 4.19
N LEU A 36 2.03 -3.19 3.51
CA LEU A 36 2.32 -2.70 2.16
C LEU A 36 2.65 -1.21 2.24
N HIS A 37 3.86 -0.86 1.78
CA HIS A 37 4.38 0.51 1.85
C HIS A 37 3.72 1.47 0.84
N GLY A 38 3.84 2.76 1.13
CA GLY A 38 3.34 3.85 0.29
C GLY A 38 4.22 4.17 -0.92
N THR A 39 3.89 5.29 -1.59
CA THR A 39 4.62 5.79 -2.75
C THR A 39 6.06 6.14 -2.42
N ALA A 40 6.97 5.68 -3.27
CA ALA A 40 8.42 5.85 -3.21
C ALA A 40 9.11 5.23 -1.99
N PHE A 41 8.40 4.94 -0.90
CA PHE A 41 8.98 4.16 0.19
C PHE A 41 9.15 2.69 -0.20
N THR A 42 9.96 1.96 0.56
CA THR A 42 10.09 0.49 0.49
C THR A 42 9.71 -0.13 1.84
N GLY A 43 9.63 -1.45 1.92
CA GLY A 43 9.51 -2.20 3.17
C GLY A 43 10.67 -1.94 4.15
N ASP A 44 11.85 -1.54 3.66
CA ASP A 44 13.00 -1.18 4.50
C ASP A 44 12.70 -0.02 5.44
N GLY A 45 11.86 0.94 5.02
CA GLY A 45 11.42 2.05 5.88
C GLY A 45 10.60 1.60 7.10
N LEU A 46 10.17 0.34 7.13
CA LEU A 46 9.28 -0.22 8.14
C LEU A 46 9.93 -1.37 8.94
N VAL A 47 11.20 -1.73 8.69
CA VAL A 47 11.88 -2.86 9.36
C VAL A 47 12.00 -2.72 10.87
N ALA A 48 11.86 -1.49 11.39
CA ALA A 48 11.77 -1.25 12.82
C ALA A 48 10.57 -1.98 13.47
N LEU A 49 9.50 -2.26 12.72
CA LEU A 49 8.33 -3.00 13.21
C LEU A 49 8.67 -4.42 13.66
N HIS A 50 9.64 -5.08 13.01
CA HIS A 50 10.09 -6.43 13.38
C HIS A 50 10.55 -6.51 14.84
N LYS A 51 11.15 -5.44 15.37
CA LYS A 51 11.64 -5.39 16.76
C LYS A 51 10.52 -5.55 17.81
N TYR A 52 9.29 -5.22 17.44
CA TYR A 52 8.14 -5.25 18.33
C TYR A 52 7.19 -6.43 18.07
N ALA A 53 7.40 -7.17 16.99
CA ALA A 53 6.48 -8.21 16.50
C ALA A 53 6.16 -9.25 17.58
N HIS A 54 7.17 -9.97 18.07
CA HIS A 54 6.98 -11.06 19.04
C HIS A 54 6.46 -10.56 20.40
N GLN A 55 6.79 -9.34 20.82
CA GLN A 55 6.28 -8.74 22.06
C GLN A 55 4.77 -8.49 22.01
N LYS A 56 4.18 -8.49 20.82
CA LYS A 56 2.76 -8.29 20.56
C LYS A 56 2.07 -9.55 20.05
N ASP A 57 2.73 -10.70 20.13
CA ASP A 57 2.29 -11.96 19.54
C ASP A 57 1.96 -11.84 18.04
N LEU A 58 2.79 -11.09 17.33
CA LEU A 58 2.67 -10.88 15.88
C LEU A 58 3.83 -11.53 15.14
N ARG A 59 3.53 -12.01 13.93
CA ARG A 59 4.50 -12.16 12.85
C ARG A 59 4.33 -11.00 11.88
N VAL A 60 5.36 -10.19 11.69
CA VAL A 60 5.31 -9.02 10.80
C VAL A 60 5.97 -9.36 9.47
N ILE A 61 5.26 -9.11 8.38
CA ILE A 61 5.71 -9.27 7.00
C ILE A 61 5.72 -7.90 6.34
N LEU A 62 6.86 -7.47 5.82
CA LEU A 62 6.98 -6.21 5.09
C LEU A 62 7.14 -6.54 3.60
N TRP A 63 6.07 -6.30 2.85
CA TRP A 63 5.97 -6.59 1.43
C TRP A 63 6.58 -5.44 0.61
N ASN A 64 7.54 -5.72 -0.29
CA ASN A 64 7.92 -4.77 -1.33
C ASN A 64 7.01 -4.92 -2.55
N ARG A 65 6.28 -3.86 -2.90
CA ARG A 65 5.33 -3.89 -4.02
C ARG A 65 6.09 -4.16 -5.33
N ARG A 66 5.38 -4.61 -6.36
CA ARG A 66 5.97 -4.72 -7.72
C ARG A 66 6.53 -3.36 -8.14
N ASP A 67 7.52 -3.38 -9.03
CA ASP A 67 8.43 -2.27 -9.37
C ASP A 67 9.47 -1.88 -8.33
N TYR A 68 9.23 -2.15 -7.05
CA TYR A 68 10.20 -1.84 -5.99
C TYR A 68 11.25 -2.94 -5.83
N ARG A 69 12.39 -2.55 -5.24
CA ARG A 69 13.57 -3.39 -5.03
C ARG A 69 13.23 -4.82 -4.56
N GLY A 70 13.78 -5.81 -5.27
CA GLY A 70 13.64 -7.23 -4.99
C GLY A 70 12.37 -7.88 -5.57
N SER A 71 11.36 -7.09 -5.92
CA SER A 71 10.13 -7.57 -6.54
C SER A 71 10.14 -7.42 -8.06
N THR A 72 9.35 -8.23 -8.73
CA THR A 72 9.23 -8.22 -10.19
C THR A 72 8.58 -6.92 -10.65
N LYS A 73 9.17 -6.36 -11.70
CA LYS A 73 8.70 -5.16 -12.38
C LYS A 73 7.37 -5.40 -13.12
N TYR A 74 6.53 -4.38 -13.22
CA TYR A 74 5.42 -4.34 -14.16
C TYR A 74 5.95 -4.34 -15.60
N THR A 75 5.21 -4.95 -16.51
CA THR A 75 5.42 -4.78 -17.95
C THR A 75 4.78 -3.49 -18.44
N ASP A 76 5.19 -2.98 -19.60
CA ASP A 76 4.62 -1.76 -20.16
C ASP A 76 3.11 -1.91 -20.43
N ALA A 77 2.64 -3.10 -20.82
CA ALA A 77 1.22 -3.38 -21.00
C ALA A 77 0.43 -3.30 -19.69
N GLU A 78 1.01 -3.77 -18.58
CA GLU A 78 0.38 -3.66 -17.26
C GLU A 78 0.38 -2.21 -16.77
N LEU A 79 1.44 -1.44 -17.01
CA LEU A 79 1.49 -0.01 -16.68
C LEU A 79 0.49 0.79 -17.51
N GLU A 80 0.25 0.39 -18.76
CA GLU A 80 -0.81 0.97 -19.58
C GLU A 80 -2.20 0.63 -19.05
N ASP A 81 -2.42 -0.61 -18.54
CA ASP A 81 -3.67 -0.95 -17.85
C ASP A 81 -3.91 -0.06 -16.64
N LEU A 82 -2.86 0.18 -15.85
CA LEU A 82 -2.90 1.04 -14.68
C LEU A 82 -3.26 2.49 -15.05
N LYS A 83 -2.54 3.05 -16.03
CA LYS A 83 -2.70 4.43 -16.48
C LYS A 83 -4.11 4.71 -17.01
N GLU A 84 -4.66 3.76 -17.76
CA GLU A 84 -6.01 3.86 -18.33
C GLU A 84 -7.11 3.45 -17.33
N GLY A 85 -6.76 3.13 -16.07
CA GLY A 85 -7.72 2.76 -15.03
C GLY A 85 -8.48 1.46 -15.34
N ARG A 86 -7.88 0.55 -16.11
CA ARG A 86 -8.54 -0.68 -16.55
C ARG A 86 -8.67 -1.66 -15.39
N LYS A 87 -9.89 -2.20 -15.21
CA LYS A 87 -10.24 -3.19 -14.18
C LYS A 87 -9.25 -4.35 -14.09
N VAL A 88 -8.74 -4.82 -15.23
CA VAL A 88 -7.78 -5.94 -15.29
C VAL A 88 -6.52 -5.70 -14.43
N PHE A 89 -6.08 -4.45 -14.26
CA PHE A 89 -4.95 -4.15 -13.37
C PHE A 89 -5.30 -4.40 -11.91
N GLN A 90 -6.48 -3.96 -11.48
CA GLN A 90 -6.95 -4.12 -10.11
C GLN A 90 -7.24 -5.59 -9.78
N ASP A 91 -7.86 -6.34 -10.71
CA ASP A 91 -8.10 -7.78 -10.56
C ASP A 91 -6.78 -8.53 -10.40
N ARG A 92 -5.77 -8.17 -11.21
CA ARG A 92 -4.43 -8.74 -11.11
C ARG A 92 -3.81 -8.52 -9.74
N LEU A 93 -3.91 -7.31 -9.18
CA LEU A 93 -3.46 -7.04 -7.81
C LEU A 93 -4.20 -7.90 -6.78
N ALA A 94 -5.52 -8.03 -6.90
CA ALA A 94 -6.34 -8.83 -6.00
C ALA A 94 -5.91 -10.31 -6.00
N ILE A 95 -5.73 -10.89 -7.18
CA ILE A 95 -5.32 -12.29 -7.35
C ILE A 95 -3.89 -12.50 -6.80
N GLN A 96 -2.95 -11.61 -7.13
CA GLN A 96 -1.57 -11.70 -6.66
C GLN A 96 -1.48 -11.58 -5.13
N LEU A 97 -2.25 -10.66 -4.54
CA LEU A 97 -2.36 -10.55 -3.09
C LEU A 97 -2.97 -11.83 -2.49
N ALA A 98 -4.06 -12.35 -3.05
CA ALA A 98 -4.66 -13.59 -2.55
C ALA A 98 -3.71 -14.81 -2.62
N TRP A 99 -2.93 -14.96 -3.70
CA TRP A 99 -1.89 -16.01 -3.79
C TRP A 99 -0.80 -15.85 -2.75
N PHE A 100 -0.38 -14.62 -2.47
CA PHE A 100 0.57 -14.35 -1.40
C PHE A 100 0.00 -14.76 -0.03
N LEU A 101 -1.27 -14.45 0.26
CA LEU A 101 -1.93 -14.88 1.50
C LEU A 101 -2.04 -16.39 1.61
N GLU A 102 -2.42 -17.07 0.52
CA GLU A 102 -2.46 -18.53 0.46
C GLU A 102 -1.10 -19.15 0.80
N HIS A 103 0.01 -18.59 0.33
CA HIS A 103 1.35 -19.06 0.68
C HIS A 103 1.60 -19.01 2.20
N PHE A 104 1.22 -17.93 2.86
CA PHE A 104 1.37 -17.81 4.32
C PHE A 104 0.46 -18.76 5.09
N ILE A 105 -0.73 -19.05 4.56
CA ILE A 105 -1.66 -20.01 5.14
C ILE A 105 -1.13 -21.44 5.01
N LYS A 106 -0.83 -21.87 3.78
CA LYS A 106 -0.50 -23.27 3.49
C LYS A 106 0.94 -23.65 3.79
N GLN A 107 1.90 -22.78 3.46
CA GLN A 107 3.33 -23.13 3.49
C GLN A 107 4.03 -22.60 4.72
N LYS A 108 3.57 -21.47 5.27
CA LYS A 108 4.20 -20.83 6.44
C LYS A 108 3.42 -20.97 7.74
N GLY A 109 2.29 -21.70 7.72
CA GLY A 109 1.57 -22.15 8.91
C GLY A 109 0.87 -21.05 9.70
N THR A 110 0.23 -20.08 9.03
CA THR A 110 -0.56 -19.06 9.73
C THR A 110 -1.66 -19.71 10.60
N PRO A 111 -1.77 -19.39 11.90
CA PRO A 111 -2.83 -19.91 12.74
C PRO A 111 -4.20 -19.50 12.21
N LYS A 112 -5.19 -20.39 12.34
CA LYS A 112 -6.56 -20.06 11.92
C LYS A 112 -7.14 -18.93 12.76
N LEU A 113 -7.92 -18.05 12.13
CA LEU A 113 -8.63 -17.00 12.84
C LEU A 113 -9.56 -17.60 13.89
N SER A 114 -9.40 -17.14 15.13
CA SER A 114 -10.26 -17.50 16.25
C SER A 114 -11.71 -17.04 16.04
N ALA A 115 -12.66 -17.75 16.65
CA ALA A 115 -14.09 -17.43 16.52
C ALA A 115 -14.46 -16.04 17.07
N ASP A 116 -13.74 -15.55 18.08
CA ASP A 116 -13.91 -14.20 18.64
C ASP A 116 -13.13 -13.13 17.85
N ARG A 117 -12.40 -13.54 16.82
CA ARG A 117 -11.55 -12.70 15.95
C ARG A 117 -10.49 -11.90 16.70
N LYS A 118 -10.00 -12.39 17.84
CA LYS A 118 -8.97 -11.70 18.66
C LYS A 118 -7.56 -12.23 18.48
N SER A 119 -7.40 -13.40 17.89
CA SER A 119 -6.12 -14.07 17.67
C SER A 119 -6.11 -14.92 16.40
N GLY A 120 -4.93 -15.32 15.95
CA GLY A 120 -4.75 -16.02 14.68
C GLY A 120 -4.95 -15.12 13.46
N GLY A 121 -5.00 -15.72 12.28
CA GLY A 121 -5.35 -15.06 11.03
C GLY A 121 -4.33 -14.05 10.51
N LEU A 122 -4.80 -13.25 9.56
CA LEU A 122 -4.06 -12.30 8.76
C LEU A 122 -4.66 -10.90 8.92
N ILE A 123 -3.84 -9.91 9.23
CA ILE A 123 -4.17 -8.49 9.12
C ILE A 123 -3.38 -7.93 7.95
N LEU A 124 -4.07 -7.23 7.05
CA LEU A 124 -3.44 -6.48 5.97
C LEU A 124 -3.41 -5.01 6.34
N MET A 125 -2.26 -4.36 6.26
CA MET A 125 -2.14 -2.93 6.48
C MET A 125 -1.57 -2.26 5.23
N GLY A 126 -2.40 -1.45 4.59
CA GLY A 126 -1.95 -0.53 3.56
C GLY A 126 -1.51 0.77 4.21
N TRP A 127 -0.28 1.21 3.97
CA TRP A 127 0.12 2.57 4.28
C TRP A 127 0.12 3.41 3.01
N SER A 128 -0.52 4.58 3.05
CA SER A 128 -0.57 5.51 1.92
C SER A 128 -1.03 4.79 0.64
N LEU A 129 -0.29 4.84 -0.47
CA LEU A 129 -0.67 4.17 -1.72
C LEU A 129 -0.67 2.62 -1.62
N GLY A 130 -0.04 2.03 -0.61
CA GLY A 130 -0.17 0.60 -0.32
C GLY A 130 -1.62 0.16 -0.08
N ASN A 131 -2.50 1.10 0.28
CA ASN A 131 -3.94 0.87 0.41
C ASN A 131 -4.61 0.43 -0.90
N VAL A 132 -4.09 0.84 -2.08
CA VAL A 132 -4.65 0.41 -3.37
C VAL A 132 -4.57 -1.10 -3.51
N THR A 133 -3.43 -1.69 -3.15
CA THR A 133 -3.23 -3.13 -3.21
C THR A 133 -4.05 -3.87 -2.14
N THR A 134 -4.16 -3.36 -0.91
CA THR A 134 -5.00 -4.03 0.10
C THR A 134 -6.49 -3.96 -0.25
N LEU A 135 -6.94 -2.84 -0.81
CA LEU A 135 -8.33 -2.65 -1.21
C LEU A 135 -8.71 -3.45 -2.46
N SER A 136 -7.75 -3.91 -3.28
CA SER A 136 -8.06 -4.71 -4.46
C SER A 136 -8.71 -6.07 -4.09
N LEU A 137 -8.45 -6.61 -2.89
CA LEU A 137 -9.17 -7.81 -2.41
C LEU A 137 -10.68 -7.57 -2.25
N LEU A 138 -11.10 -6.32 -2.07
CA LEU A 138 -12.49 -5.95 -1.84
C LEU A 138 -13.15 -5.28 -3.05
N SER A 139 -12.42 -5.12 -4.16
CA SER A 139 -12.89 -4.29 -5.28
C SER A 139 -13.86 -5.01 -6.20
N ASP A 140 -13.67 -6.31 -6.42
CA ASP A 140 -14.51 -7.13 -7.29
C ASP A 140 -14.71 -8.53 -6.69
N PRO A 141 -15.96 -8.94 -6.36
CA PRO A 141 -16.23 -10.28 -5.83
C PRO A 141 -15.87 -11.42 -6.79
N ASP A 142 -15.80 -11.16 -8.10
CA ASP A 142 -15.52 -12.19 -9.11
C ASP A 142 -14.04 -12.28 -9.49
N ALA A 143 -13.19 -11.35 -9.02
CA ALA A 143 -11.77 -11.33 -9.36
C ALA A 143 -10.99 -12.50 -8.75
N ILE A 144 -11.33 -12.91 -7.52
CA ILE A 144 -10.63 -14.00 -6.81
C ILE A 144 -11.33 -15.32 -7.14
N PRO A 145 -10.64 -16.29 -7.76
CA PRO A 145 -11.23 -17.60 -8.03
C PRO A 145 -11.74 -18.27 -6.75
N LYS A 146 -12.93 -18.88 -6.80
CA LYS A 146 -13.59 -19.50 -5.64
C LYS A 146 -12.68 -20.43 -4.81
N PRO A 147 -11.87 -21.34 -5.40
CA PRO A 147 -10.97 -22.17 -4.61
C PRO A 147 -9.95 -21.37 -3.78
N LEU A 148 -9.46 -20.25 -4.30
CA LEU A 148 -8.53 -19.36 -3.60
C LEU A 148 -9.24 -18.56 -2.51
N TYR A 149 -10.44 -18.06 -2.80
CA TYR A 149 -11.29 -17.37 -1.82
C TYR A 149 -11.59 -18.25 -0.60
N GLU A 150 -11.99 -19.51 -0.80
CA GLU A 150 -12.30 -20.46 0.28
C GLU A 150 -11.11 -20.77 1.19
N ILE A 151 -9.88 -20.58 0.70
CA ILE A 151 -8.66 -20.72 1.49
C ILE A 151 -8.38 -19.45 2.30
N VAL A 152 -8.50 -18.28 1.68
CA VAL A 152 -8.06 -17.01 2.26
C VAL A 152 -9.09 -16.44 3.24
N GLU A 153 -10.39 -16.48 2.90
CA GLU A 153 -11.46 -15.84 3.67
C GLU A 153 -11.46 -16.25 5.16
N PRO A 154 -11.30 -17.54 5.53
CA PRO A 154 -11.36 -17.95 6.94
C PRO A 154 -10.17 -17.46 7.78
N TYR A 155 -9.14 -16.89 7.16
CA TYR A 155 -7.96 -16.36 7.83
C TYR A 155 -7.93 -14.84 7.85
N LEU A 156 -8.70 -14.15 6.99
CA LEU A 156 -8.65 -12.68 6.92
C LEU A 156 -9.35 -12.04 8.13
N MET A 157 -8.55 -11.48 9.03
CA MET A 157 -9.03 -10.82 10.25
C MET A 157 -9.47 -9.38 9.98
N SER A 158 -8.62 -8.59 9.32
CA SER A 158 -8.88 -7.17 9.13
C SER A 158 -8.05 -6.57 8.01
N ILE A 159 -8.54 -5.47 7.45
CA ILE A 159 -7.79 -4.57 6.58
C ILE A 159 -7.69 -3.22 7.30
N VAL A 160 -6.47 -2.79 7.57
CA VAL A 160 -6.15 -1.52 8.21
C VAL A 160 -5.74 -0.53 7.13
N LEU A 161 -6.54 0.52 6.97
CA LEU A 161 -6.22 1.64 6.09
C LEU A 161 -5.43 2.69 6.85
N TYR A 162 -4.10 2.66 6.73
CA TYR A 162 -3.23 3.60 7.43
C TYR A 162 -2.86 4.79 6.53
N ASP A 163 -3.41 5.95 6.87
CA ASP A 163 -3.21 7.21 6.14
C ASP A 163 -3.46 7.10 4.61
N PRO A 164 -4.63 6.59 4.17
CA PRO A 164 -4.91 6.40 2.75
C PRO A 164 -5.04 7.76 2.04
N PRO A 165 -4.35 7.98 0.90
CA PRO A 165 -4.58 9.17 0.10
C PRO A 165 -5.98 9.10 -0.54
N PHE A 166 -6.57 10.25 -0.83
CA PHE A 166 -7.86 10.34 -1.51
C PHE A 166 -7.89 9.55 -2.82
N THR A 167 -6.76 9.50 -3.55
CA THR A 167 -6.62 8.72 -4.80
C THR A 167 -6.80 7.22 -4.57
N ALA A 168 -6.30 6.66 -3.47
CA ALA A 168 -6.47 5.26 -3.14
C ALA A 168 -7.93 4.90 -2.78
N LEU A 169 -8.72 5.90 -2.37
CA LEU A 169 -10.13 5.75 -2.04
C LEU A 169 -11.07 6.06 -3.21
N GLY A 170 -10.52 6.43 -4.38
CA GLY A 170 -11.32 6.87 -5.54
C GLY A 170 -12.06 8.18 -5.29
N LEU A 171 -11.59 9.00 -4.34
CA LEU A 171 -12.16 10.30 -4.03
C LEU A 171 -11.56 11.37 -4.96
N PRO A 172 -12.33 12.42 -5.32
CA PRO A 172 -11.79 13.51 -6.11
C PRO A 172 -10.68 14.24 -5.35
N GLY A 173 -9.69 14.72 -6.09
CA GLY A 173 -8.63 15.56 -5.55
C GLY A 173 -9.18 16.90 -5.04
N SER A 174 -8.41 17.51 -4.15
CA SER A 174 -8.71 18.83 -3.63
C SER A 174 -7.75 19.85 -4.24
N GLU A 175 -8.31 20.93 -4.79
CA GLU A 175 -7.54 22.08 -5.28
C GLU A 175 -6.97 22.92 -4.13
N THR A 176 -7.47 22.74 -2.90
CA THR A 176 -7.06 23.56 -1.75
C THR A 176 -5.77 23.09 -1.07
N PHE A 177 -5.35 21.84 -1.31
CA PHE A 177 -4.15 21.29 -0.71
C PHE A 177 -2.98 21.32 -1.67
N TYR A 178 -1.80 21.56 -1.11
CA TYR A 178 -0.56 21.50 -1.88
C TYR A 178 -0.32 20.09 -2.42
N GLN A 179 -0.03 20.02 -3.72
CA GLN A 179 0.27 18.78 -4.43
C GLN A 179 1.69 18.86 -5.00
N PRO A 180 2.67 18.09 -4.50
CA PRO A 180 4.07 18.20 -4.92
C PRO A 180 4.28 17.88 -6.40
N MET A 181 3.42 17.04 -6.98
CA MET A 181 3.49 16.65 -8.39
C MET A 181 2.96 17.72 -9.35
N ALA A 182 2.16 18.66 -8.84
CA ALA A 182 1.59 19.77 -9.60
C ALA A 182 2.26 21.11 -9.28
N ASP A 183 3.33 21.13 -8.47
CA ASP A 183 4.00 22.36 -8.07
C ASP A 183 4.71 23.01 -9.30
N PRO A 184 4.34 24.25 -9.67
CA PRO A 184 4.91 24.93 -10.83
C PRO A 184 6.36 25.40 -10.61
N ASP A 185 6.84 25.45 -9.37
CA ASP A 185 8.23 25.85 -9.07
C ASP A 185 9.26 24.80 -9.52
N TYR A 186 8.82 23.58 -9.81
CA TYR A 186 9.66 22.46 -10.23
C TYR A 186 9.30 22.04 -11.66
N SER A 187 10.22 22.28 -12.59
CA SER A 187 9.98 22.07 -14.03
C SER A 187 10.18 20.62 -14.47
N SER A 188 11.14 19.92 -13.87
CA SER A 188 11.44 18.53 -14.21
C SER A 188 10.70 17.55 -13.30
N LEU A 189 10.46 16.33 -13.81
CA LEU A 189 9.91 15.25 -13.00
C LEU A 189 10.84 14.89 -11.83
N GLU A 190 12.15 14.90 -12.06
CA GLU A 190 13.14 14.63 -11.02
C GLU A 190 13.05 15.63 -9.86
N GLU A 191 12.98 16.93 -10.15
CA GLU A 191 12.80 17.96 -9.12
C GLU A 191 11.51 17.76 -8.33
N LYS A 192 10.40 17.41 -9.01
CA LYS A 192 9.12 17.12 -8.35
C LYS A 192 9.21 15.90 -7.44
N TYR A 193 9.90 14.84 -7.86
CA TYR A 193 10.10 13.65 -7.04
C TYR A 193 10.99 13.92 -5.83
N LEU A 194 12.07 14.70 -6.01
CA LEU A 194 12.92 15.15 -4.92
C LEU A 194 12.17 16.07 -3.96
N ASN A 195 11.23 16.88 -4.45
CA ASN A 195 10.38 17.68 -3.60
C ASN A 195 9.35 16.83 -2.83
N PHE A 196 8.78 15.80 -3.47
CA PHE A 196 7.82 14.88 -2.85
C PHE A 196 8.37 14.25 -1.56
N GLN A 197 9.61 13.74 -1.54
CA GLN A 197 10.21 13.16 -0.32
C GLN A 197 10.27 14.16 0.86
N HIS A 198 10.54 15.44 0.60
CA HIS A 198 10.60 16.45 1.65
C HIS A 198 9.21 16.85 2.15
N TRP A 199 8.25 16.92 1.24
CA TRP A 199 6.85 17.18 1.58
C TRP A 199 6.26 16.04 2.42
N VAL A 200 6.40 14.78 1.98
CA VAL A 200 5.75 13.62 2.62
C VAL A 200 6.36 13.26 3.98
N THR A 201 7.62 13.64 4.23
CA THR A 201 8.31 13.37 5.52
C THR A 201 8.30 14.57 6.48
N SER A 202 7.60 15.65 6.16
CA SER A 202 7.51 16.87 6.98
C SER A 202 6.59 16.71 8.19
N TYR A 203 6.92 17.42 9.27
CA TYR A 203 6.11 17.46 10.50
C TYR A 203 5.26 18.73 10.51
N TYR A 204 4.02 18.62 10.03
CA TYR A 204 3.13 19.77 9.90
C TYR A 204 2.50 20.19 11.23
N LYS A 205 2.54 21.50 11.51
CA LYS A 205 1.73 22.11 12.56
C LYS A 205 0.41 22.57 11.95
N HIS A 206 -0.63 21.77 12.15
CA HIS A 206 -1.97 22.07 11.66
C HIS A 206 -2.66 23.13 12.52
N PRO A 207 -3.37 24.11 11.92
CA PRO A 207 -4.09 25.15 12.67
C PRO A 207 -5.13 24.62 13.66
N ASP A 208 -5.97 23.66 13.24
CA ASP A 208 -7.07 23.12 14.05
C ASP A 208 -7.51 21.73 13.54
N ILE A 209 -6.78 20.68 13.94
CA ILE A 209 -7.11 19.28 13.57
C ILE A 209 -8.47 18.86 14.15
N ALA A 210 -8.83 19.38 15.33
CA ALA A 210 -10.05 19.01 16.03
C ALA A 210 -11.32 19.50 15.29
N SER A 211 -11.19 20.51 14.44
CA SER A 211 -12.30 20.99 13.59
C SER A 211 -12.87 19.92 12.66
N GLY A 212 -12.08 18.92 12.27
CA GLY A 212 -12.44 17.95 11.23
C GLY A 212 -12.64 18.57 9.83
N LYS A 213 -12.20 19.82 9.62
CA LYS A 213 -12.38 20.56 8.37
C LYS A 213 -11.06 20.71 7.62
N PRO A 214 -11.08 20.74 6.26
CA PRO A 214 -9.89 21.02 5.46
C PRO A 214 -9.14 22.30 5.86
N SER A 215 -9.86 23.37 6.23
CA SER A 215 -9.29 24.64 6.67
C SER A 215 -8.52 24.56 7.99
N GLY A 216 -8.69 23.48 8.75
CA GLY A 216 -7.94 23.19 9.97
C GLY A 216 -6.58 22.51 9.71
N LEU A 217 -6.27 22.19 8.46
CA LEU A 217 -5.03 21.54 8.04
C LEU A 217 -4.06 22.55 7.40
N SER A 218 -2.79 22.14 7.27
CA SER A 218 -1.72 22.98 6.73
C SER A 218 -1.55 22.66 5.25
N SER A 219 -1.45 23.70 4.42
CA SER A 219 -1.10 23.59 3.00
C SER A 219 0.36 23.97 2.70
N ALA A 220 1.20 24.06 3.72
CA ALA A 220 2.63 24.35 3.54
C ALA A 220 3.32 23.32 2.64
N LYS A 221 4.26 23.77 1.79
CA LYS A 221 5.00 22.88 0.86
C LYS A 221 5.90 21.88 1.58
N ARG A 222 6.48 22.29 2.71
CA ARG A 222 7.34 21.48 3.60
C ARG A 222 7.59 22.24 4.90
N THR A 223 8.15 21.56 5.89
CA THR A 223 8.56 22.15 7.18
C THR A 223 10.06 21.96 7.41
N ASP A 224 10.65 22.68 8.37
CA ASP A 224 12.08 22.55 8.69
C ASP A 224 12.44 21.17 9.26
N LYS A 225 11.50 20.57 10.01
CA LYS A 225 11.66 19.23 10.59
C LYS A 225 11.11 18.18 9.62
N ARG A 226 11.99 17.32 9.10
CA ARG A 226 11.65 16.25 8.16
C ARG A 226 12.36 14.96 8.52
N THR A 227 11.67 13.81 8.46
CA THR A 227 12.29 12.51 8.76
C THR A 227 13.44 12.20 7.78
N ILE A 228 13.28 12.54 6.49
CA ILE A 228 14.31 12.29 5.46
C ILE A 228 15.67 12.95 5.79
N ASN A 229 15.67 14.05 6.56
CA ASN A 229 16.89 14.74 6.97
C ASN A 229 17.66 14.01 8.07
N SER A 230 17.04 13.03 8.74
CA SER A 230 17.68 12.22 9.79
C SER A 230 18.35 10.96 9.24
N TRP A 231 18.07 10.60 7.99
CA TRP A 231 18.62 9.41 7.34
C TRP A 231 19.97 9.70 6.71
N SER A 232 20.89 8.75 6.86
CA SER A 232 22.09 8.64 6.02
C SER A 232 21.73 8.40 4.56
N GLU A 233 22.67 8.61 3.63
CA GLU A 233 22.44 8.33 2.21
C GLU A 233 22.13 6.86 1.95
N GLU A 234 22.78 5.94 2.67
CA GLU A 234 22.49 4.50 2.58
C GLU A 234 21.05 4.18 3.06
N GLU A 235 20.58 4.83 4.14
CA GLU A 235 19.20 4.66 4.59
C GLU A 235 18.20 5.23 3.59
N LYS A 236 18.50 6.37 2.95
CA LYS A 236 17.65 6.93 1.89
C LYS A 236 17.56 5.99 0.71
N GLU A 237 18.68 5.45 0.23
CA GLU A 237 18.72 4.52 -0.91
C GLU A 237 17.94 3.23 -0.62
N LYS A 238 18.01 2.72 0.61
CA LYS A 238 17.24 1.53 1.00
C LYS A 238 15.75 1.81 1.18
N CYS A 239 15.40 2.92 1.82
CA CYS A 239 14.04 3.22 2.24
C CYS A 239 13.22 3.94 1.17
N PHE A 240 13.87 4.49 0.13
CA PHE A 240 13.23 5.37 -0.84
C PHE A 240 13.70 5.08 -2.27
N ASP A 241 12.78 4.59 -3.12
CA ASP A 241 12.99 4.23 -4.51
C ASP A 241 12.14 5.14 -5.43
N VAL A 242 12.76 6.25 -5.83
CA VAL A 242 12.14 7.24 -6.72
C VAL A 242 11.91 6.68 -8.12
N VAL A 243 12.79 5.78 -8.59
CA VAL A 243 12.71 5.22 -9.93
C VAL A 243 11.50 4.31 -10.07
N ALA A 244 11.25 3.45 -9.06
CA ALA A 244 10.04 2.65 -9.00
C ALA A 244 8.79 3.53 -8.96
N ALA A 245 8.76 4.53 -8.06
CA ALA A 245 7.62 5.43 -7.94
C ALA A 245 7.32 6.24 -9.21
N ALA A 246 8.35 6.73 -9.90
CA ALA A 246 8.24 7.41 -11.19
C ALA A 246 7.55 6.55 -12.25
N ARG A 247 7.73 5.23 -12.17
CA ARG A 247 7.22 4.31 -13.18
C ARG A 247 5.80 3.86 -12.89
N SER A 248 5.49 3.52 -11.64
CA SER A 248 4.18 2.91 -11.28
C SER A 248 3.25 3.84 -10.50
N ASP A 249 3.77 4.70 -9.63
CA ASP A 249 2.95 5.37 -8.62
C ASP A 249 2.63 6.82 -8.97
N PHE A 250 3.62 7.60 -9.37
CA PHE A 250 3.42 9.01 -9.71
C PHE A 250 2.48 9.24 -10.90
N PRO A 251 2.37 8.36 -11.92
CA PRO A 251 1.31 8.46 -12.92
C PRO A 251 -0.10 8.50 -12.31
N LEU A 252 -0.32 7.85 -11.16
CA LEU A 252 -1.60 7.88 -10.43
C LEU A 252 -1.85 9.19 -9.68
N CYS A 253 -0.80 9.99 -9.46
CA CYS A 253 -0.86 11.24 -8.72
C CYS A 253 -0.96 12.48 -9.65
N VAL A 254 -0.65 12.34 -10.93
CA VAL A 254 -0.57 13.46 -11.90
C VAL A 254 -1.83 13.58 -12.75
N PHE A 255 -2.50 12.47 -13.05
CA PHE A 255 -3.73 12.50 -13.83
C PHE A 255 -4.93 12.59 -12.90
N PRO A 256 -5.88 13.51 -13.15
CA PRO A 256 -7.14 13.44 -12.45
C PRO A 256 -7.77 12.09 -12.82
N ILE A 257 -8.18 11.33 -11.81
CA ILE A 257 -9.05 10.15 -11.92
C ILE A 257 -10.46 10.57 -12.44
N SER A 258 -10.58 11.73 -13.10
CA SER A 258 -11.80 12.24 -13.72
C SER A 258 -12.11 11.56 -15.07
N CYS A 259 -11.19 10.76 -15.63
CA CYS A 259 -11.49 9.95 -16.80
C CYS A 259 -12.32 8.69 -16.47
N LEU A 260 -12.54 8.38 -15.18
CA LEU A 260 -13.54 7.41 -14.75
C LEU A 260 -14.93 8.07 -14.67
N GLY A 261 -15.49 8.38 -15.83
CA GLY A 261 -16.94 8.54 -16.00
C GLY A 261 -17.47 9.94 -16.35
N GLU A 262 -17.20 10.40 -17.57
CA GLU A 262 -18.26 11.07 -18.35
C GLU A 262 -18.54 10.23 -19.61
N SER A 263 -19.34 9.18 -19.41
CA SER A 263 -20.12 8.59 -20.50
C SER A 263 -21.39 9.43 -20.63
N PRO A 264 -21.59 10.21 -21.70
CA PRO A 264 -22.90 10.74 -22.02
C PRO A 264 -23.75 9.55 -22.45
N GLU A 265 -24.84 9.27 -21.73
CA GLU A 265 -25.74 8.14 -21.93
C GLU A 265 -25.31 6.82 -21.28
N THR A 266 -25.29 6.78 -19.94
CA THR A 266 -25.85 5.68 -19.11
C THR A 266 -25.63 6.03 -17.65
N GLY A 267 -26.68 5.89 -16.83
CA GLY A 267 -26.69 6.36 -15.44
C GLY A 267 -25.49 5.88 -14.62
N SER A 268 -24.84 6.85 -13.96
CA SER A 268 -23.97 6.75 -12.78
C SER A 268 -23.59 5.33 -12.35
N THR A 269 -22.38 4.91 -12.72
CA THR A 269 -21.63 3.90 -11.99
C THR A 269 -20.35 4.51 -11.46
N ALA A 270 -20.47 5.56 -10.63
CA ALA A 270 -19.42 5.79 -9.65
C ALA A 270 -19.28 4.49 -8.85
N MET A 271 -18.05 3.98 -8.70
CA MET A 271 -17.73 2.79 -7.93
C MET A 271 -18.18 3.01 -6.49
N ARG A 272 -19.46 2.72 -6.22
CA ARG A 272 -19.98 2.59 -4.87
C ARG A 272 -19.26 1.39 -4.32
N LEU A 273 -18.30 1.61 -3.42
CA LEU A 273 -17.95 0.61 -2.41
C LEU A 273 -19.25 0.23 -1.71
N ARG A 274 -19.96 -0.75 -2.24
CA ARG A 274 -20.92 -1.53 -1.47
C ARG A 274 -20.07 -2.46 -0.62
N CYS A 275 -19.48 -1.89 0.43
CA CYS A 275 -19.12 -2.67 1.60
C CYS A 275 -20.43 -3.30 2.11
N ARG A 276 -20.72 -4.52 1.64
CA ARG A 276 -21.36 -5.49 2.51
C ARG A 276 -20.27 -5.96 3.46
N LEU A 277 -19.95 -5.10 4.45
CA LEU A 277 -19.50 -5.63 5.72
C LEU A 277 -20.63 -6.53 6.20
N PHE A 278 -20.26 -7.76 6.52
CA PHE A 278 -21.13 -8.86 6.97
C PHE A 278 -22.44 -8.43 7.64
#